data_AF-A0A1G2WC90-F1
#
_entry.id   AF-A0A1G2WC90-F1
#
_cell.length_a   1.000
_cell.length_b   1.000
_cell.length_c   1.000
_cell.angle_alpha   90.00
_cell.angle_beta   90.00
_cell.angle_gamma   90.00
#
_symmetry.space_group_name_H-M   'P 1'
#
loop_
_entity.id
_entity.type
_entity.pdbx_description
1 polymer ?
#
loop_
_entity_poly.entity_id
_entity_poly.type
_entity_poly.pdbx_seq_one_letter_code
_entity_poly.pdbx_strand_id
1 'polypeptide(L)'
;MPPGKRVDVNFFRPSTRNMKAEVRIARTVIVFWAMLSFGIPVIIYLAGLGDPSGLGESVFTRTRFLGFPLHYWLIAQGCTIGYVLLCKLYCKMWDKKVTR
;
A
#
# COMPACT_ATOMS: atom_id res chain seq x y z
N MET A 1 32.31 -23.10 1.48
CA MET A 1 31.77 -22.51 2.72
C MET A 1 32.04 -23.50 3.85
N PRO A 2 32.63 -23.09 5.00
CA PRO A 2 32.93 -24.04 6.07
C PRO A 2 31.65 -24.58 6.71
N PRO A 3 31.61 -25.87 7.07
CA PRO A 3 30.42 -26.51 7.67
C PRO A 3 30.13 -25.91 9.05
N GLY A 4 28.88 -25.49 9.28
CA GLY A 4 28.40 -25.05 10.60
C GLY A 4 28.03 -23.56 10.76
N LYS A 5 28.26 -22.70 9.75
CA LYS A 5 27.85 -21.30 9.84
C LYS A 5 26.35 -21.14 9.54
N ARG A 6 25.52 -21.05 10.58
CA ARG A 6 24.08 -20.77 10.45
C ARG A 6 23.87 -19.43 9.77
N VAL A 7 22.95 -19.38 8.80
CA VAL A 7 22.52 -18.13 8.18
C VAL A 7 21.65 -17.40 9.19
N ASP A 8 22.14 -16.26 9.68
CA ASP A 8 21.40 -15.42 10.62
C ASP A 8 20.41 -14.57 9.81
N VAL A 9 19.11 -14.92 9.90
CA VAL A 9 18.02 -14.27 9.18
C VAL A 9 17.35 -13.30 10.15
N ASN A 10 17.65 -12.01 10.01
CA ASN A 10 17.05 -10.96 10.82
C ASN A 10 16.42 -9.88 9.93
N PHE A 11 15.09 -9.75 10.00
CA PHE A 11 14.33 -8.78 9.21
C PHE A 11 14.68 -7.32 9.57
N PHE A 12 14.91 -7.04 10.85
CA PHE A 12 15.20 -5.70 11.35
C PHE A 12 16.69 -5.33 11.24
N ARG A 13 17.58 -6.33 11.10
CA ARG A 13 19.03 -6.14 10.93
C ARG A 13 19.57 -7.02 9.79
N PRO A 14 19.29 -6.66 8.52
CA PRO A 14 19.75 -7.45 7.39
C PRO A 14 21.27 -7.36 7.22
N SER A 15 21.95 -8.51 7.29
CA SER A 15 23.41 -8.63 7.24
C SER A 15 23.96 -8.78 5.81
N THR A 16 23.32 -9.61 4.97
CA THR A 16 23.77 -9.89 3.59
C THR A 16 23.17 -8.93 2.57
N ARG A 17 23.84 -8.74 1.43
CA ARG A 17 23.38 -7.83 0.35
C ARG A 17 22.01 -8.24 -0.21
N ASN A 18 21.75 -9.53 -0.37
CA ASN A 18 20.48 -10.05 -0.87
C ASN A 18 19.34 -9.82 0.14
N MET A 19 19.58 -10.11 1.42
CA MET A 19 18.60 -9.87 2.49
C MET A 19 18.26 -8.38 2.64
N LYS A 20 19.22 -7.47 2.45
CA LYS A 20 18.97 -6.01 2.41
C LYS A 20 18.04 -5.62 1.26
N ALA A 21 18.17 -6.26 0.09
CA ALA A 21 17.30 -6.00 -1.05
C ALA A 21 15.87 -6.49 -0.79
N GLU A 22 15.72 -7.71 -0.24
CA GLU A 22 14.43 -8.30 0.13
C GLU A 22 13.69 -7.44 1.17
N VAL A 23 14.35 -7.07 2.28
CA VAL A 23 13.75 -6.21 3.31
C VAL A 23 13.33 -4.86 2.74
N ARG A 24 14.12 -4.28 1.82
CA ARG A 24 13.76 -3.02 1.16
C ARG A 24 12.50 -3.17 0.29
N ILE A 25 12.37 -4.27 -0.44
CA ILE A 25 11.18 -4.55 -1.26
C ILE A 25 9.97 -4.73 -0.35
N ALA A 26 10.07 -5.59 0.67
CA ALA A 26 9.01 -5.84 1.63
C ALA A 26 8.53 -4.54 2.31
N ARG A 27 9.47 -3.72 2.80
CA ARG A 27 9.16 -2.40 3.38
C ARG A 27 8.44 -1.48 2.39
N THR A 28 8.88 -1.45 1.13
CA THR A 28 8.25 -0.63 0.10
C THR A 28 6.80 -1.09 -0.13
N VAL A 29 6.57 -2.39 -0.29
CA VAL A 29 5.23 -2.96 -0.49
C VAL A 29 4.32 -2.64 0.69
N ILE A 30 4.78 -2.81 1.92
CA ILE A 30 4.00 -2.52 3.14
C ILE A 30 3.62 -1.03 3.21
N VAL A 31 4.54 -0.13 2.88
CA VAL A 31 4.26 1.32 2.88
C VAL A 31 3.20 1.68 1.83
N PHE A 32 3.32 1.16 0.61
CA PHE A 32 2.32 1.40 -0.43
C PHE A 32 0.97 0.76 -0.11
N TRP A 33 0.98 -0.45 0.46
CA TRP A 33 -0.23 -1.09 0.94
C TRP A 33 -0.93 -0.21 1.99
N ALA A 34 -0.20 0.27 3.00
CA ALA A 34 -0.77 1.14 4.03
C ALA A 34 -1.29 2.45 3.42
N MET A 35 -0.55 3.05 2.48
CA MET A 35 -0.99 4.24 1.77
C MET A 35 -2.26 4.00 0.96
N LEU A 36 -2.44 2.84 0.33
CA LEU A 36 -3.66 2.51 -0.40
C LEU A 36 -4.83 2.25 0.56
N SER A 37 -4.60 1.47 1.62
CA SER A 37 -5.61 1.11 2.63
C SER A 37 -6.14 2.33 3.38
N PHE A 38 -5.25 3.25 3.75
CA PHE A 38 -5.59 4.41 4.58
C PHE A 38 -5.69 5.71 3.80
N GLY A 39 -5.01 5.84 2.66
CA GLY A 39 -4.96 7.10 1.91
C GLY A 39 -6.32 7.53 1.39
N ILE A 40 -7.08 6.62 0.75
CA ILE A 40 -8.42 6.95 0.25
C ILE A 40 -9.36 7.32 1.41
N PRO A 41 -9.49 6.51 2.50
CA PRO A 41 -10.28 6.91 3.66
C PRO A 41 -9.85 8.22 4.31
N VAL A 42 -8.54 8.48 4.43
CA VAL A 42 -8.01 9.71 5.01
C VAL A 42 -8.36 10.92 4.13
N ILE A 43 -8.22 10.81 2.81
CA ILE A 43 -8.60 11.90 1.88
C ILE A 43 -10.10 12.22 2.01
N ILE A 44 -10.95 11.19 2.07
CA ILE A 44 -12.40 11.37 2.25
C ILE A 44 -12.70 12.03 3.60
N TYR A 45 -12.05 11.56 4.67
CA TYR A 45 -12.19 12.12 6.01
C TYR A 45 -11.77 13.60 6.06
N LEU A 46 -10.59 13.92 5.52
CA LEU A 46 -10.09 15.30 5.45
C LEU A 46 -11.00 16.20 4.61
N ALA A 47 -11.58 15.69 3.53
CA ALA A 47 -12.54 16.44 2.71
C ALA A 47 -13.85 16.75 3.46
N GLY A 48 -14.24 15.91 4.43
CA GLY A 48 -15.42 16.12 5.26
C GLY A 48 -15.20 17.03 6.48
N LEU A 49 -13.96 17.39 6.83
CA LEU A 49 -13.66 18.23 8.00
C LEU A 49 -14.18 19.67 7.88
N GLY A 50 -14.40 20.15 6.64
CA GLY A 50 -14.90 21.49 6.38
C GLY A 50 -16.43 21.63 6.48
N ASP A 51 -17.14 20.55 6.78
CA ASP A 51 -18.60 20.52 6.82
C ASP A 51 -19.15 21.20 8.10
N PRO A 52 -19.86 22.32 8.00
CA PRO A 52 -20.44 23.01 9.15
C PRO A 52 -21.57 22.22 9.84
N SER A 53 -22.15 21.21 9.18
CA SER A 53 -23.16 20.33 9.78
C SER A 53 -22.56 19.17 10.59
N GLY A 54 -21.26 18.94 10.47
CA GLY A 54 -20.54 17.86 11.16
C GLY A 54 -20.87 16.45 10.68
N LEU A 55 -21.61 16.31 9.57
CA LEU A 55 -22.00 15.01 8.99
C LEU A 55 -20.97 14.46 8.00
N GLY A 56 -19.90 15.22 7.72
CA GLY A 56 -18.84 14.83 6.79
C GLY A 56 -19.25 14.97 5.33
N GLU A 57 -20.15 15.92 5.03
CA GLU A 57 -20.52 16.26 3.66
C GLU A 57 -19.30 16.82 2.91
N SER A 58 -19.03 16.23 1.75
CA SER A 58 -17.98 16.64 0.84
C SER A 58 -18.39 16.27 -0.58
N VAL A 59 -17.65 16.77 -1.57
CA VAL A 59 -17.87 16.40 -2.98
C VAL A 59 -17.83 14.88 -3.18
N PHE A 60 -16.99 14.16 -2.42
CA PHE A 60 -16.86 12.71 -2.51
C PHE A 60 -18.05 11.95 -1.90
N THR A 61 -18.70 12.49 -0.88
CA THR A 61 -19.84 11.85 -0.21
C THR A 61 -21.15 12.18 -0.91
N ARG A 62 -21.28 13.39 -1.48
CA ARG A 62 -22.46 13.85 -2.22
C ARG A 62 -22.56 13.33 -3.65
N THR A 63 -21.42 13.21 -4.35
CA THR A 63 -21.42 12.75 -5.74
C THR A 63 -21.84 11.28 -5.81
N ARG A 64 -22.75 10.96 -6.73
CA ARG A 64 -23.12 9.58 -7.04
C ARG A 64 -22.53 9.17 -8.37
N PHE A 65 -21.96 7.98 -8.42
CA PHE A 65 -21.46 7.35 -9.63
C PHE A 65 -22.26 6.07 -9.87
N LEU A 66 -22.83 5.90 -11.07
CA LEU A 66 -23.66 4.74 -11.43
C LEU A 66 -24.79 4.42 -10.42
N GLY A 67 -25.34 5.45 -9.78
CA GLY A 67 -26.45 5.33 -8.81
C GLY A 67 -26.03 5.12 -7.36
N PHE A 68 -24.73 4.94 -7.06
CA PHE A 68 -24.23 4.73 -5.69
C PHE A 68 -23.25 5.82 -5.24
N PRO A 69 -23.05 6.01 -3.92
CA PRO A 69 -22.16 7.06 -3.43
C PRO A 69 -20.71 6.87 -3.90
N LEU A 70 -20.11 7.92 -4.42
CA LEU A 70 -18.79 7.89 -5.07
C LEU A 70 -17.68 7.41 -4.11
N HIS A 71 -17.72 7.81 -2.85
CA HIS A 71 -16.73 7.39 -1.85
C HIS A 71 -16.68 5.85 -1.67
N TYR A 72 -17.82 5.15 -1.69
CA TYR A 72 -17.82 3.68 -1.66
C TYR A 72 -17.22 3.08 -2.93
N TRP A 73 -17.49 3.68 -4.09
CA TRP A 73 -16.88 3.26 -5.34
C TRP A 73 -15.36 3.36 -5.31
N LEU A 74 -14.87 4.52 -4.87
CA LEU A 74 -13.45 4.85 -4.84
C LEU A 74 -12.71 3.92 -3.89
N ILE A 75 -13.28 3.61 -2.73
CA ILE A 75 -12.70 2.64 -1.80
C ILE A 75 -12.69 1.25 -2.44
N ALA A 76 -13.81 0.78 -2.99
CA ALA A 76 -13.89 -0.56 -3.55
C ALA A 76 -12.94 -0.74 -4.75
N GLN A 77 -13.12 0.05 -5.81
CA GLN A 77 -12.35 -0.09 -7.04
C GLN A 77 -10.92 0.42 -6.88
N GLY A 78 -10.72 1.54 -6.18
CA GLY A 78 -9.40 2.13 -5.95
C GLY A 78 -8.49 1.19 -5.17
N CYS A 79 -8.98 0.55 -4.11
CA CYS A 79 -8.22 -0.45 -3.37
C CYS A 79 -7.96 -1.69 -4.23
N THR A 80 -8.97 -2.24 -4.91
CA THR A 80 -8.80 -3.43 -5.75
C THR A 80 -7.76 -3.21 -6.86
N ILE A 81 -7.91 -2.14 -7.64
CA ILE A 81 -6.97 -1.79 -8.72
C ILE A 81 -5.59 -1.49 -8.12
N GLY A 82 -5.53 -0.74 -7.02
CA GLY A 82 -4.30 -0.41 -6.31
C GLY A 82 -3.51 -1.64 -5.86
N TYR A 83 -4.18 -2.66 -5.30
CA TYR A 83 -3.53 -3.90 -4.88
C TYR A 83 -3.02 -4.73 -6.06
N VAL A 84 -3.76 -4.80 -7.16
CA VAL A 84 -3.26 -5.46 -8.39
C VAL A 84 -1.99 -4.78 -8.90
N LEU A 85 -1.97 -3.44 -8.92
CA LEU A 85 -0.78 -2.67 -9.30
C LEU A 85 0.37 -2.88 -8.30
N LEU A 86 0.07 -3.01 -7.02
CA LEU A 86 1.06 -3.30 -5.98
C LEU A 86 1.70 -4.68 -6.17
N CYS A 87 0.90 -5.70 -6.50
CA CYS A 87 1.41 -7.03 -6.87
C CYS A 87 2.34 -6.95 -8.08
N LYS A 88 1.94 -6.22 -9.13
CA LYS A 88 2.79 -6.00 -10.31
C LYS A 88 4.09 -5.28 -9.95
N LEU A 89 4.03 -4.26 -9.08
CA LEU A 89 5.20 -3.54 -8.59
C LEU A 89 6.14 -4.46 -7.80
N TYR A 90 5.60 -5.32 -6.94
CA TYR A 90 6.36 -6.31 -6.20
C TYR A 90 7.14 -7.23 -7.15
N CYS A 91 6.47 -7.89 -8.10
CA CYS A 91 7.15 -8.78 -9.06
C CYS A 91 8.25 -8.04 -9.82
N LYS A 92 7.95 -6.83 -10.33
CA LYS A 92 8.95 -6.01 -11.04
C LYS A 92 10.16 -5.65 -10.18
N MET A 93 9.95 -5.34 -8.90
CA MET A 93 11.04 -5.02 -7.98
C MET A 93 11.85 -6.25 -7.61
N TRP A 94 11.18 -7.39 -7.42
CA TRP A 94 11.78 -8.68 -7.13
C TRP A 94 12.72 -9.11 -8.24
N ASP A 95 12.22 -9.15 -9.48
CA ASP A 95 13.01 -9.54 -10.65
C ASP A 95 14.23 -8.64 -10.88
N LYS A 96 14.09 -7.34 -10.62
CA LYS A 96 15.18 -6.39 -10.85
C LYS A 96 16.29 -6.48 -9.80
N LYS A 97 15.99 -6.86 -8.56
CA LYS A 97 16.91 -6.68 -7.41
C LYS A 97 17.30 -7.97 -6.70
N VAL A 98 16.56 -9.06 -6.90
CA VAL A 98 16.77 -10.34 -6.22
C VAL A 98 17.14 -11.44 -7.20
N THR A 99 16.44 -11.54 -8.33
CA THR A 99 16.66 -12.59 -9.34
C THR A 99 17.86 -12.34 -10.25
N ARG A 100 18.36 -11.09 -10.32
CA ARG A 100 19.57 -10.69 -11.09
C ARG A 100 20.80 -10.64 -10.21
#